data_AF-A0A9E4FVE4-F1
#
_entry.id   AF-A0A9E4FVE4-F1
#
_cell.length_a   1.000
_cell.length_b   1.000
_cell.length_c   1.000
_cell.angle_alpha   90.00
_cell.angle_beta   90.00
_cell.angle_gamma   90.00
#
_symmetry.space_group_name_H-M   'P 1'
#
loop_
_entity.id
_entity.type
_entity.pdbx_description
1 polymer ?
#
loop_
_entity_poly.entity_id
_entity_poly.type
_entity_poly.pdbx_seq_one_letter_code
_entity_poly.pdbx_strand_id
1 'polypeptide(L)'
;MAARGWGRVVSVALPCADPAEAEAHAGALSGATRAAARAALGADVTVNAVFAGDADSGANALGRAVSAEEVAGVVAFLCSPLALTVTGESLAATGGASAAVSY
;
A
#
# COMPACT_ATOMS: atom_id res chain seq x y z
N MET A 1 5.94 19.01 0.11
CA MET A 1 6.99 17.99 0.27
C MET A 1 8.06 18.16 -0.79
N ALA A 2 7.73 18.12 -2.09
CA ALA A 2 8.70 18.34 -3.18
C ALA A 2 9.55 19.61 -3.02
N ALA A 3 8.93 20.78 -2.76
CA ALA A 3 9.68 22.03 -2.53
C ALA A 3 10.59 22.02 -1.29
N ARG A 4 10.38 21.10 -0.34
CA ARG A 4 11.21 20.90 0.86
C ARG A 4 12.27 19.81 0.66
N GLY A 5 12.29 19.14 -0.50
CA GLY A 5 13.24 18.09 -0.84
C GLY A 5 13.02 16.74 -0.15
N TRP A 6 11.99 16.57 0.68
CA TRP A 6 11.74 15.33 1.43
C TRP A 6 10.26 15.06 1.71
N GLY A 7 9.86 13.78 1.74
CA GLY A 7 8.54 13.34 2.20
C GLY A 7 8.24 11.85 2.00
N ARG A 8 7.21 11.36 2.69
CA ARG A 8 6.68 9.99 2.54
C ARG A 8 5.16 10.10 2.42
N VAL A 9 4.60 9.51 1.36
CA VAL A 9 3.15 9.47 1.13
C VAL A 9 2.74 8.01 1.06
N VAL A 10 1.83 7.61 1.95
CA VAL A 10 1.31 6.25 2.02
C VAL A 10 -0.21 6.31 2.07
N SER A 11 -0.87 5.80 1.04
CA SER A 11 -2.32 5.57 1.04
C SER A 11 -2.60 4.21 1.65
N VAL A 12 -3.53 4.13 2.61
CA VAL A 12 -3.99 2.85 3.17
C VAL A 12 -5.41 2.60 2.68
N ALA A 13 -5.61 1.48 1.97
CA ALA A 13 -6.89 1.08 1.42
C ALA A 13 -7.37 -0.22 2.06
N LEU A 14 -8.70 -0.34 2.19
CA LEU A 14 -9.38 -1.53 2.67
C LEU A 14 -10.14 -2.17 1.51
N PRO A 15 -10.29 -3.50 1.49
CA PRO A 15 -11.13 -4.17 0.50
C PRO A 15 -12.59 -3.76 0.70
N CYS A 16 -13.30 -3.57 -0.40
CA CYS A 16 -14.76 -3.56 -0.41
C CYS A 16 -15.29 -4.99 -0.54
N ALA A 17 -16.55 -5.21 -0.17
CA ALA A 17 -17.17 -6.54 -0.15
C ALA A 17 -17.25 -7.18 -1.55
N ASP A 18 -17.40 -6.37 -2.60
CA ASP A 18 -17.44 -6.85 -3.98
C ASP A 18 -16.02 -7.03 -4.55
N PRO A 19 -15.64 -8.24 -5.03
CA PRO A 19 -14.31 -8.51 -5.55
C PRO A 19 -13.95 -7.70 -6.81
N ALA A 20 -14.90 -7.44 -7.70
CA ALA A 20 -14.65 -6.70 -8.94
C ALA A 20 -14.44 -5.21 -8.66
N GLU A 21 -15.21 -4.64 -7.72
CA GLU A 21 -14.96 -3.29 -7.24
C GLU A 21 -13.62 -3.18 -6.51
N ALA A 22 -13.23 -4.21 -5.74
CA ALA A 22 -11.97 -4.23 -5.02
C ALA A 22 -10.77 -4.21 -5.98
N GLU A 23 -10.84 -4.98 -7.08
CA GLU A 23 -9.81 -4.99 -8.12
C GLU A 23 -9.77 -3.65 -8.89
N ALA A 24 -10.93 -3.09 -9.25
CA ALA A 24 -11.01 -1.79 -9.91
C ALA A 24 -10.43 -0.66 -9.03
N HIS A 25 -10.77 -0.65 -7.74
CA HIS A 25 -10.23 0.29 -6.77
C HIS A 25 -8.72 0.12 -6.62
N ALA A 26 -8.23 -1.12 -6.51
CA ALA A 26 -6.81 -1.41 -6.40
C ALA A 26 -6.02 -0.98 -7.63
N GLY A 27 -6.54 -1.25 -8.83
CA GLY A 27 -5.95 -0.80 -10.08
C GLY A 27 -5.89 0.73 -10.19
N ALA A 28 -6.99 1.42 -9.86
CA ALA A 28 -7.06 2.87 -9.89
C ALA A 28 -6.05 3.51 -8.91
N LEU A 29 -6.00 3.02 -7.67
CA LEU A 29 -5.09 3.53 -6.66
C LEU A 29 -3.62 3.20 -7.00
N SER A 30 -3.34 2.02 -7.53
CA SER A 30 -1.99 1.64 -7.99
C SER A 30 -1.53 2.54 -9.14
N GLY A 31 -2.42 2.85 -10.09
CA GLY A 31 -2.15 3.78 -11.18
C GLY A 31 -1.85 5.20 -10.68
N ALA A 32 -2.69 5.72 -9.77
CA ALA A 32 -2.50 7.03 -9.16
C ALA A 32 -1.20 7.11 -8.35
N THR A 33 -0.86 6.05 -7.62
CA THR A 33 0.38 5.94 -6.84
C THR A 33 1.61 6.03 -7.74
N ARG A 34 1.64 5.29 -8.85
CA ARG A 34 2.71 5.37 -9.85
C ARG A 34 2.82 6.75 -10.48
N ALA A 35 1.69 7.35 -10.85
CA ALA A 35 1.66 8.70 -11.43
C ALA A 35 2.20 9.75 -10.45
N ALA A 36 1.81 9.69 -9.18
CA ALA A 36 2.28 10.59 -8.13
C ALA A 36 3.77 10.40 -7.82
N ALA A 37 4.25 9.15 -7.79
CA ALA A 37 5.68 8.87 -7.65
C ALA A 37 6.51 9.48 -8.80
N ARG A 38 6.01 9.39 -10.03
CA ARG A 38 6.63 10.04 -11.20
C ARG A 38 6.59 11.57 -11.10
N ALA A 39 5.51 12.15 -10.58
CA ALA A 39 5.43 13.59 -10.34
C ALA A 39 6.41 14.09 -9.26
N ALA A 40 6.91 13.19 -8.42
CA ALA A 40 7.86 13.49 -7.36
C ALA A 40 9.35 13.30 -7.77
N LEU A 41 9.62 13.00 -9.05
CA LEU A 41 10.99 12.82 -9.55
C LEU A 41 11.89 14.03 -9.23
N GLY A 42 13.11 13.75 -8.78
CA GLY A 42 14.08 14.76 -8.39
C GLY A 42 13.94 15.29 -6.96
N ALA A 43 12.96 14.81 -6.18
CA ALA A 43 12.87 15.02 -4.74
C ALA A 43 13.04 13.68 -3.98
N ASP A 44 13.51 13.71 -2.73
CA ASP A 44 13.49 12.53 -1.83
C ASP A 44 12.07 12.32 -1.28
N VAL A 45 11.13 12.07 -2.19
CA VAL A 45 9.73 11.80 -1.89
C VAL A 45 9.35 10.44 -2.46
N THR A 46 8.91 9.53 -1.59
CA THR A 46 8.32 8.25 -2.00
C THR A 46 6.81 8.29 -1.88
N VAL A 47 6.12 7.64 -2.82
CA VAL A 47 4.66 7.55 -2.84
C VAL A 47 4.27 6.10 -3.03
N ASN A 48 3.55 5.51 -2.07
CA ASN A 48 3.16 4.11 -2.08
C ASN A 48 1.71 3.93 -1.62
N ALA A 49 1.16 2.75 -1.88
CA ALA A 49 -0.12 2.32 -1.34
C ALA A 49 0.03 1.00 -0.56
N VAL A 50 -0.77 0.84 0.48
CA VAL A 50 -0.91 -0.38 1.28
C VAL A 50 -2.35 -0.83 1.23
N PHE A 51 -2.57 -2.05 0.77
CA PHE A 51 -3.87 -2.73 0.77
C PHE A 51 -3.91 -3.63 2.00
N ALA A 52 -4.63 -3.19 3.02
CA ALA A 52 -4.76 -3.91 4.28
C ALA A 52 -5.73 -5.09 4.12
N GLY A 53 -5.43 -6.21 4.79
CA GLY A 53 -6.33 -7.37 4.84
C GLY A 53 -7.51 -7.11 5.75
N ASP A 54 -8.57 -7.90 5.58
CA ASP A 54 -9.70 -7.85 6.50
C ASP A 54 -9.28 -8.25 7.92
N ALA A 55 -9.83 -7.55 8.90
CA ALA A 55 -9.68 -7.84 10.32
C ALA A 55 -10.41 -9.14 10.70
N ASP A 56 -11.37 -9.58 9.88
CA ASP A 56 -12.12 -10.82 10.07
C ASP A 56 -11.96 -11.75 8.86
N SER A 57 -10.98 -12.66 8.88
CA SER A 57 -11.16 -14.02 8.33
C SER A 57 -9.88 -14.84 8.35
N GLY A 58 -9.98 -16.06 8.89
CA GLY A 58 -9.00 -17.13 8.71
C GLY A 58 -8.92 -17.67 7.26
N ALA A 59 -9.29 -16.87 6.26
CA ALA A 59 -9.24 -17.18 4.84
C ALA A 59 -7.91 -16.76 4.18
N ASN A 60 -6.99 -16.17 4.95
CA ASN A 60 -5.64 -15.87 4.52
C ASN A 60 -4.67 -17.02 4.85
N ALA A 61 -3.46 -16.99 4.28
CA ALA A 61 -2.46 -18.04 4.49
C ALA A 61 -1.92 -18.11 5.93
N LEU A 62 -2.14 -17.05 6.74
CA LEU A 62 -1.79 -17.03 8.16
C LEU A 62 -2.84 -17.73 9.04
N GLY A 63 -4.03 -18.01 8.51
CA GLY A 63 -5.15 -18.61 9.24
C GLY A 63 -5.69 -17.73 10.37
N ARG A 64 -5.37 -16.42 10.37
CA ARG A 64 -5.81 -15.46 11.40
C ARG A 64 -5.96 -14.06 10.83
N ALA A 65 -6.72 -13.23 11.52
CA ALA A 65 -6.79 -11.79 11.27
C ALA A 65 -5.41 -11.13 11.20
N VAL A 66 -5.25 -10.20 10.26
CA VAL A 66 -4.12 -9.26 10.26
C VAL A 66 -4.49 -8.09 11.16
N SER A 67 -3.66 -7.80 12.15
CA SER A 67 -3.88 -6.70 13.09
C SER A 67 -3.56 -5.33 12.48
N ALA A 68 -4.15 -4.28 13.04
CA ALA A 68 -3.82 -2.91 12.66
C ALA A 68 -2.34 -2.60 12.91
N GLU A 69 -1.75 -3.16 13.96
CA GLU A 69 -0.32 -3.04 14.30
C GLU A 69 0.58 -3.64 13.21
N GLU A 70 0.19 -4.77 12.62
CA GLU A 70 0.93 -5.39 11.51
C GLU A 70 0.88 -4.51 10.24
N VAL A 71 -0.29 -3.93 9.93
CA VAL A 71 -0.43 -2.97 8.83
C VAL A 71 0.39 -1.70 9.12
N ALA A 72 0.32 -1.18 10.34
CA ALA A 72 1.09 -0.02 10.77
C ALA A 72 2.59 -0.27 10.71
N GLY A 73 3.05 -1.49 10.97
CA GLY A 73 4.45 -1.90 10.78
C GLY A 73 4.92 -1.76 9.33
N VAL A 74 4.08 -2.14 8.35
CA VAL A 74 4.37 -1.92 6.92
C VAL A 74 4.43 -0.44 6.58
N VAL A 75 3.47 0.35 7.08
CA VAL A 75 3.47 1.82 6.88
C VAL A 75 4.70 2.47 7.51
N ALA A 76 5.08 2.06 8.73
CA ALA A 76 6.26 2.54 9.41
C ALA A 76 7.55 2.21 8.62
N PHE A 77 7.65 1.01 8.07
CA PHE A 77 8.75 0.65 7.16
C PHE A 77 8.79 1.56 5.94
N LEU A 78 7.66 1.79 5.25
CA LEU A 78 7.58 2.68 4.09
C LEU A 78 7.93 4.13 4.41
N CYS A 79 7.67 4.57 5.63
CA CYS A 79 8.05 5.90 6.10
C CYS A 79 9.52 5.99 6.57
N SER A 80 10.22 4.87 6.68
CA SER A 80 11.60 4.81 7.16
C SER A 80 12.65 5.03 6.05
N PRO A 81 13.92 5.30 6.41
CA PRO A 81 15.02 5.32 5.43
C PRO A 81 15.28 3.98 4.74
N LEU A 82 14.78 2.87 5.28
CA LEU A 82 14.98 1.53 4.70
C LEU A 82 14.17 1.33 3.41
N ALA A 83 13.14 2.14 3.18
CA ALA A 83 12.24 2.04 2.04
C ALA A 83 12.50 3.11 0.96
N LEU A 84 13.70 3.71 0.93
CA LEU A 84 14.06 4.75 -0.06
C LEU A 84 13.93 4.28 -1.52
N THR A 85 14.10 2.98 -1.76
CA THR A 85 13.95 2.37 -3.09
C THR A 85 12.52 1.97 -3.43
N VAL A 86 11.58 2.09 -2.49
CA VAL A 86 10.19 1.67 -2.66
C VAL A 86 9.35 2.91 -2.93
N THR A 87 9.03 3.14 -4.20
CA THR A 87 8.18 4.25 -4.65
C THR A 87 7.40 3.89 -5.90
N GLY A 88 6.17 4.35 -6.00
CA GLY A 88 5.21 3.95 -7.04
C GLY A 88 4.61 2.57 -6.79
N GLU A 89 4.85 1.97 -5.62
CA GLU A 89 4.49 0.58 -5.36
C GLU A 89 3.20 0.46 -4.57
N SER A 90 2.53 -0.67 -4.79
CA SER A 90 1.33 -1.08 -4.08
C SER A 90 1.60 -2.40 -3.39
N LEU A 91 1.45 -2.44 -2.07
CA LEU A 91 1.83 -3.57 -1.23
C LEU A 91 0.58 -4.15 -0.56
N ALA A 92 0.47 -5.48 -0.59
CA ALA A 92 -0.60 -6.19 0.11
C ALA A 92 -0.16 -6.57 1.53
N ALA A 93 -0.82 -5.99 2.54
CA ALA A 93 -0.64 -6.33 3.95
C ALA A 93 -1.83 -7.19 4.44
N THR A 94 -2.00 -8.36 3.81
CA THR A 94 -3.24 -9.16 3.90
C THR A 94 -3.08 -10.58 4.43
N GLY A 95 -1.88 -10.97 4.86
CA GLY A 95 -1.60 -12.35 5.28
C GLY A 95 -1.71 -13.36 4.13
N GLY A 96 -1.61 -12.90 2.88
CA GLY A 96 -1.69 -13.76 1.69
C GLY A 96 -3.09 -13.92 1.09
N ALA A 97 -4.09 -13.14 1.54
CA ALA A 97 -5.46 -13.22 1.00
C ALA A 97 -5.71 -12.34 -0.25
N SER A 98 -4.87 -11.34 -0.52
CA SER A 98 -5.17 -10.37 -1.58
C SER A 98 -4.93 -10.95 -2.97
N ALA A 99 -5.95 -10.90 -3.81
CA ALA A 99 -5.84 -11.04 -5.26
C ALA A 99 -5.80 -9.68 -5.99
N ALA A 100 -6.00 -8.57 -5.28
CA ALA A 100 -6.20 -7.25 -5.88
C ALA A 100 -4.90 -6.52 -6.24
N VAL A 101 -3.76 -6.95 -5.70
CA VAL A 101 -2.44 -6.39 -6.02
C VAL A 101 -1.64 -7.43 -6.80
N SER A 102 -1.58 -7.22 -8.11
CA SER A 102 -0.75 -8.01 -9.02
C SER A 102 0.62 -7.37 -9.18
N TYR A 103 1.67 -8.12 -8.84
CA TYR A 103 3.09 -7.71 -8.92
C TYR A 103 3.74 -8.14 -10.22
#